data_AF-R9M2R6-F1
#
_entry.id   AF-R9M2R6-F1
#
_cell.length_a   1.000
_cell.length_b   1.000
_cell.length_c   1.000
_cell.angle_alpha   90.00
_cell.angle_beta   90.00
_cell.angle_gamma   90.00
#
_symmetry.space_group_name_H-M   'P 1'
#
loop_
_entity.id
_entity.type
_entity.pdbx_description
1 polymer ?
#
loop_
_entity_poly.entity_id
_entity_poly.type
_entity_poly.pdbx_seq_one_letter_code
_entity_poly.pdbx_strand_id
1 'polypeptide(L)' 'MATAQTRATEKYRAKKGIMTKSIKVSRELNEQFIKACERAHMSQAQAFKNFMESFIASYPE' A
#
# COMPACT_ATOMS: atom_id res chain seq x y z
N MET A 1 -17.50 -14.95 -9.64
CA MET A 1 -17.58 -15.74 -8.39
C MET A 1 -16.21 -15.73 -7.73
N ALA A 2 -16.10 -15.37 -6.46
CA ALA A 2 -14.81 -15.37 -5.74
C ALA A 2 -14.36 -16.80 -5.46
N THR A 3 -13.09 -17.12 -5.74
CA THR A 3 -12.54 -18.48 -5.55
C THR A 3 -12.38 -18.79 -4.05
N ALA A 4 -12.24 -20.07 -3.70
CA ALA A 4 -11.97 -20.48 -2.32
C ALA A 4 -10.71 -19.79 -1.74
N GLN A 5 -9.72 -19.52 -2.60
CA GLN A 5 -8.50 -18.79 -2.26
C GLN A 5 -8.77 -17.31 -1.91
N THR A 6 -9.66 -16.64 -2.64
CA THR A 6 -10.06 -15.25 -2.35
C THR A 6 -10.71 -15.15 -0.97
N ARG A 7 -11.65 -16.05 -0.65
CA ARG A 7 -12.35 -16.06 0.65
C ARG A 7 -11.41 -16.32 1.83
N ALA A 8 -10.45 -17.24 1.68
CA ALA A 8 -9.47 -17.51 2.72
C ALA A 8 -8.53 -16.31 2.95
N THR A 9 -8.13 -15.64 1.88
CA THR A 9 -7.29 -14.44 1.93
C THR A 9 -8.01 -13.27 2.61
N GLU A 10 -9.30 -13.07 2.31
CA GLU A 10 -10.14 -12.06 2.96
C GLU A 10 -10.29 -12.31 4.46
N LYS A 11 -10.56 -13.56 4.88
CA LYS A 11 -10.64 -13.93 6.30
C LYS A 11 -9.34 -13.65 7.05
N TYR A 12 -8.19 -13.93 6.43
CA TYR A 12 -6.88 -13.63 7.02
C TYR A 12 -6.65 -12.13 7.17
N ARG A 13 -6.94 -11.35 6.13
CA ARG A 13 -6.80 -9.89 6.15
C ARG A 13 -7.67 -9.26 7.24
N ALA A 14 -8.93 -9.69 7.34
CA ALA A 14 -9.85 -9.25 8.39
C ALA A 14 -9.31 -9.58 9.79
N LYS A 15 -8.84 -10.80 10.03
CA LYS A 15 -8.28 -11.21 11.34
C LYS A 15 -7.04 -10.41 11.73
N LYS A 16 -6.24 -9.97 10.76
CA LYS A 16 -5.00 -9.20 10.98
C LYS A 16 -5.21 -7.67 10.92
N GLY A 17 -6.44 -7.20 10.77
CA GLY A 17 -6.73 -5.77 10.63
C GLY A 17 -6.15 -5.14 9.35
N ILE A 18 -5.80 -5.96 8.35
CA ILE A 18 -5.21 -5.50 7.08
C ILE A 18 -6.34 -4.95 6.22
N MET A 19 -6.32 -3.64 5.99
CA MET A 19 -7.25 -2.97 5.08
C MET A 19 -6.58 -2.70 3.73
N THR A 20 -7.30 -2.94 2.64
CA THR A 20 -6.87 -2.51 1.30
C THR A 20 -7.39 -1.10 1.06
N LYS A 21 -6.50 -0.14 0.84
CA LYS A 21 -6.86 1.20 0.35
C LYS A 21 -6.64 1.26 -1.15
N SER A 22 -7.69 1.62 -1.90
CA SER A 22 -7.62 1.89 -3.32
C SER A 22 -7.75 3.39 -3.55
N ILE A 23 -6.71 4.01 -4.09
CA ILE A 23 -6.70 5.41 -4.49
C ILE A 23 -6.53 5.52 -6.01
N LYS A 24 -7.09 6.57 -6.60
CA LYS A 24 -6.86 6.89 -8.02
C LYS A 24 -5.71 7.88 -8.10
N VAL A 25 -4.73 7.57 -8.95
CA VAL A 25 -3.57 8.42 -9.24
C VAL A 25 -3.39 8.54 -10.75
N SER A 26 -2.73 9.59 -11.23
CA SER A 26 -2.38 9.68 -12.65
C SER A 26 -1.38 8.58 -13.03
N ARG A 27 -1.43 8.13 -14.29
CA ARG A 27 -0.48 7.12 -14.80
C ARG A 27 0.95 7.59 -14.65
N GLU A 28 1.21 8.84 -15.04
CA GLU A 28 2.54 9.44 -14.99
C GLU A 28 3.10 9.44 -13.56
N LEU A 29 2.30 9.85 -12.56
CA LEU A 29 2.73 9.85 -11.16
C LEU A 29 3.08 8.42 -10.69
N ASN A 30 2.25 7.44 -11.05
CA ASN A 30 2.50 6.05 -10.71
C ASN A 30 3.80 5.52 -11.34
N GLU A 31 4.05 5.82 -12.61
CA GLU A 31 5.28 5.40 -13.30
C GLU A 31 6.54 6.05 -12.69
N GLN A 32 6.46 7.34 -12.35
CA GLN A 32 7.56 8.03 -11.66
C GLN A 32 7.81 7.42 -10.28
N PHE A 33 6.75 7.10 -9.54
CA PHE A 33 6.85 6.46 -8.23
C PHE A 33 7.49 5.07 -8.30
N ILE A 34 7.12 4.25 -9.30
CA ILE A 34 7.75 2.93 -9.53
C ILE A 34 9.25 3.09 -9.77
N LYS A 35 9.65 3.96 -10.69
CA LYS A 35 11.07 4.21 -11.00
C LYS A 35 11.85 4.73 -9.80
N ALA A 36 11.21 5.56 -8.96
CA ALA A 36 11.83 6.05 -7.73
C ALA A 36 12.05 4.90 -6.71
N CYS A 37 11.06 4.02 -6.54
CA CYS A 37 11.17 2.85 -5.67
C CYS A 37 12.29 1.90 -6.13
N GLU A 38 12.40 1.66 -7.44
CA GLU A 38 13.47 0.84 -8.04
C GLU A 38 14.86 1.40 -7.75
N ARG A 39 15.06 2.71 -7.99
CA ARG A 39 16.34 3.39 -7.69
C ARG A 39 16.68 3.41 -6.20
N ALA A 40 15.67 3.48 -5.34
CA ALA A 40 15.83 3.42 -3.90
C ALA A 40 16.03 1.99 -3.37
N HIS A 41 15.92 0.97 -4.23
CA HIS A 41 15.92 -0.45 -3.84
C HIS A 41 14.85 -0.79 -2.79
N MET A 42 13.66 -0.20 -2.91
CA MET A 42 12.55 -0.36 -1.98
C MET A 42 11.29 -0.85 -2.70
N SER A 43 10.44 -1.60 -1.99
CA SER A 43 9.11 -1.92 -2.53
C SER A 43 8.17 -0.71 -2.44
N GLN A 44 7.23 -0.60 -3.39
CA GLN A 44 6.19 0.44 -3.37
C GLN A 44 5.40 0.43 -2.05
N ALA A 45 5.08 -0.76 -1.53
CA ALA A 45 4.36 -0.92 -0.26
C ALA A 45 5.17 -0.37 0.92
N GLN A 46 6.48 -0.60 0.95
CA GLN A 46 7.37 -0.06 1.97
C GLN A 46 7.48 1.46 1.87
N ALA A 47 7.63 2.01 0.66
CA ALA A 47 7.67 3.45 0.44
C ALA A 47 6.37 4.14 0.92
N PHE A 48 5.20 3.57 0.58
CA PHE A 48 3.92 4.07 1.09
C PHE A 48 3.79 3.98 2.60
N LYS A 49 4.20 2.84 3.20
CA LYS A 49 4.17 2.66 4.66
C LYS A 49 5.02 3.73 5.35
N ASN A 50 6.26 3.92 4.91
CA ASN A 50 7.17 4.91 5.48
C ASN A 50 6.61 6.33 5.33
N PHE A 51 6.03 6.66 4.17
CA PHE A 51 5.39 7.96 3.97
C PHE A 51 4.22 8.17 4.96
N MET A 52 3.36 7.16 5.15
CA MET A 52 2.26 7.24 6.10
C MET A 52 2.75 7.46 7.53
N GLU A 53 3.75 6.70 7.97
CA GLU A 53 4.33 6.82 9.32
C GLU A 53 4.94 8.22 9.54
N SER A 54 5.73 8.70 8.58
CA SER A 54 6.31 10.05 8.63
C SER A 54 5.24 11.15 8.63
N PHE A 55 4.18 10.97 7.84
CA PHE A 55 3.09 11.94 7.76
C PHE A 55 2.31 12.00 9.08
N ILE A 56 1.98 10.84 9.68
CA ILE A 56 1.34 10.78 11.01
C ILE A 56 2.23 11.46 12.07
N ALA A 57 3.52 11.17 12.07
CA ALA A 57 4.47 11.77 13.01
C ALA A 57 4.57 13.30 12.87
N SER A 58 4.29 13.84 11.67
CA SER A 58 4.31 15.28 11.42
C SER A 58 3.06 16.00 11.94
N TYR A 59 1.98 15.27 12.22
CA TYR A 59 0.70 15.81 12.70
C TYR A 59 0.16 14.97 13.87
N PRO A 60 0.80 15.02 15.05
CA PRO A 60 0.28 14.34 16.25
C PRO A 60 -1.02 14.99 16.75
N GLU A 61 -1.90 14.21 17.38
CA GLU A 61 -3.12 14.70 18.05
C GLU A 61 -2.82 15.53 19.31
#